data_AF-A0A5K7YNQ9-F1
#
_entry.id   AF-A0A5K7YNQ9-F1
#
_cell.length_a   1.000
_cell.length_b   1.000
_cell.length_c   1.000
_cell.angle_alpha   90.00
_cell.angle_beta   90.00
_cell.angle_gamma   90.00
#
_symmetry.space_group_name_H-M   'P 1'
#
loop_
_entity.id
_entity.type
_entity.pdbx_description
1 polymer ?
#
loop_
_entity_poly.entity_id
_entity_poly.type
_entity_poly.pdbx_seq_one_letter_code
_entity_poly.pdbx_strand_id
1 'polypeptide(L)'
;MSLMTTTMQKRFTLMLAPALVGLAGVWCSRMLGLFGPIRPAGDRWAPVLFVLSVVSAAAAPILIRTLFAHRMRHRHHVSEAAFLRFQRLQLLVVMATPYLALAAYILAVPRFYLAGTGLAMLYALYYHFPTARRLVFDRRIFRVR
;
A
#
# COMPACT_ATOMS: atom_id res chain seq x y z
N MET A 1 12.10 -21.30 -3.34
CA MET A 1 11.08 -20.45 -2.67
C MET A 1 11.64 -19.09 -2.20
N SER A 2 12.92 -19.00 -1.81
CA SER A 2 13.61 -17.75 -1.44
C SER A 2 13.72 -16.71 -2.56
N LEU A 3 13.84 -17.15 -3.82
CA LEU A 3 13.92 -16.24 -4.96
C LEU A 3 12.62 -15.43 -5.16
N MET A 4 11.46 -16.08 -5.11
CA MET A 4 10.17 -15.40 -5.27
C MET A 4 9.90 -14.38 -4.15
N THR A 5 10.24 -14.72 -2.90
CA THR A 5 10.07 -13.81 -1.76
C THR A 5 11.00 -12.61 -1.87
N THR A 6 12.26 -12.82 -2.22
CA THR A 6 13.24 -11.74 -2.41
C THR A 6 12.89 -10.85 -3.60
N THR A 7 12.36 -11.40 -4.70
CA THR A 7 11.85 -10.57 -5.82
C THR A 7 10.67 -9.69 -5.39
N MET A 8 9.71 -10.22 -4.62
CA MET A 8 8.56 -9.44 -4.14
C MET A 8 8.96 -8.37 -3.12
N GLN A 9 9.91 -8.68 -2.23
CA GLN A 9 10.47 -7.72 -1.28
C GLN A 9 11.21 -6.60 -2.01
N LYS A 10 12.09 -6.93 -2.97
CA LYS A 10 12.76 -5.93 -3.79
C LYS A 10 11.77 -5.02 -4.50
N ARG A 11 10.71 -5.59 -5.09
CA ARG A 11 9.67 -4.80 -5.77
C ARG A 11 8.89 -3.92 -4.79
N PHE A 12 8.54 -4.44 -3.61
CA PHE A 12 7.90 -3.66 -2.55
C PHE A 12 8.77 -2.46 -2.16
N THR A 13 10.04 -2.69 -1.84
CA THR A 13 10.95 -1.62 -1.43
C THR A 13 11.18 -0.61 -2.55
N LEU A 14 11.32 -1.07 -3.79
CA LEU A 14 11.49 -0.19 -4.96
C LEU A 14 10.27 0.70 -5.19
N MET A 15 9.05 0.18 -5.00
CA MET A 15 7.82 0.96 -5.11
C MET A 15 7.61 1.89 -3.91
N LEU A 16 8.08 1.50 -2.72
CA LEU A 16 7.95 2.31 -1.51
C LEU A 16 8.97 3.47 -1.46
N ALA A 17 10.19 3.24 -1.96
CA ALA A 17 11.30 4.18 -1.84
C ALA A 17 10.97 5.59 -2.35
N PRO A 18 10.34 5.80 -3.54
CA PRO A 18 9.98 7.13 -4.01
C PRO A 18 9.03 7.87 -3.06
N ALA A 19 8.05 7.16 -2.48
CA ALA A 19 7.11 7.77 -1.54
C ALA A 19 7.80 8.18 -0.23
N LEU A 20 8.70 7.34 0.30
CA LEU A 20 9.47 7.66 1.50
C LEU A 20 10.47 8.79 1.26
N VAL A 21 11.18 8.77 0.13
CA VAL A 21 12.09 9.86 -0.28
C VAL A 21 11.30 11.16 -0.44
N GLY A 22 10.11 11.11 -1.04
CA GLY A 22 9.22 12.27 -1.13
C GLY A 22 8.80 12.81 0.24
N LEU A 23 8.39 11.92 1.15
CA LEU A 23 8.00 12.32 2.51
C LEU A 23 9.16 12.97 3.27
N ALA A 24 10.35 12.34 3.23
CA ALA A 24 11.56 12.86 3.84
C ALA A 24 11.98 14.21 3.21
N GLY A 25 11.89 14.33 1.89
CA GLY A 25 12.20 15.56 1.17
C GLY A 25 11.28 16.72 1.55
N VAL A 26 9.97 16.49 1.62
CA VAL A 26 8.99 17.50 2.04
C VAL A 26 9.17 17.84 3.52
N TRP A 27 9.51 16.87 4.36
CA TRP A 27 9.78 17.12 5.77
C TRP A 27 11.05 17.95 5.97
N CYS A 28 12.13 17.61 5.28
CA CYS A 28 13.39 18.35 5.31
C CYS A 28 13.22 19.78 4.78
N SER A 29 12.52 19.95 3.65
CA SER A 29 12.31 21.28 3.08
C SER A 29 11.49 22.21 4.00
N ARG A 30 10.52 21.65 4.73
CA ARG A 30 9.76 22.36 5.75
C ARG A 30 10.61 22.72 6.97
N MET A 31 11.47 21.81 7.42
CA MET A 31 12.37 22.04 8.54
C MET A 31 13.37 23.17 8.24
N LEU A 32 13.84 23.25 7.00
CA LEU A 32 14.76 24.29 6.52
C LEU A 32 14.06 25.63 6.20
N GLY A 33 12.73 25.71 6.31
CA GLY A 33 11.97 26.92 5.99
C GLY A 33 12.05 27.34 4.51
N LEU A 34 12.40 26.42 3.60
CA LEU A 34 12.56 26.70 2.16
C LEU A 34 11.25 27.11 1.50
N PHE A 35 10.13 26.71 2.08
CA PHE A 35 8.79 27.08 1.67
C PHE A 35 8.13 27.81 2.85
N GLY A 36 7.55 28.98 2.58
CA GLY A 36 6.93 29.84 3.60
C GLY A 36 5.79 29.18 4.40
N PRO A 37 5.08 29.94 5.25
CA PRO A 37 4.11 29.37 6.19
C PRO A 37 3.06 28.50 5.48
N ILE A 38 2.80 27.33 6.08
CA ILE A 38 1.91 26.31 5.56
C ILE A 38 0.51 26.90 5.40
N ARG A 39 0.07 27.07 4.15
CA ARG A 39 -1.33 27.37 3.85
C ARG A 39 -2.09 26.05 3.69
N PRO A 40 -3.15 25.80 4.48
CA PRO A 40 -3.99 24.63 4.29
C PRO A 40 -4.69 24.74 2.94
N ALA A 41 -4.10 24.11 1.92
CA ALA A 41 -4.68 24.04 0.57
C ALA A 41 -5.47 22.73 0.37
N GLY A 42 -5.31 21.78 1.29
CA GLY A 42 -5.84 20.43 1.18
C GLY A 42 -7.25 20.22 1.72
N ASP A 43 -7.92 21.21 2.32
CA ASP A 43 -9.19 21.00 3.04
C ASP A 43 -10.27 20.32 2.20
N ARG A 44 -10.41 20.74 0.93
CA ARG A 44 -11.37 20.13 -0.01
C ARG A 44 -11.03 18.68 -0.35
N TRP A 45 -9.75 18.34 -0.39
CA TRP A 45 -9.25 17.02 -0.79
C TRP A 45 -9.00 16.07 0.38
N ALA A 46 -8.98 16.60 1.61
CA ALA A 46 -8.61 15.86 2.80
C ALA A 46 -9.49 14.62 3.03
N PRO A 47 -10.83 14.69 2.93
CA PRO A 47 -11.67 13.50 3.09
C PRO A 47 -11.41 12.46 2.00
N VAL A 48 -11.22 12.91 0.75
CA VAL A 48 -10.98 12.02 -0.40
C VAL A 48 -9.66 11.27 -0.23
N LEU A 49 -8.57 11.97 0.08
CA LEU A 49 -7.26 11.37 0.31
C LEU A 49 -7.27 10.39 1.48
N PHE A 50 -8.00 10.73 2.55
CA PHE A 50 -8.18 9.86 3.70
C PHE A 50 -8.95 8.59 3.35
N VAL A 51 -10.13 8.71 2.74
CA VAL A 51 -10.94 7.55 2.35
C VAL A 51 -10.20 6.66 1.37
N LEU A 52 -9.57 7.24 0.34
CA LEU A 52 -8.78 6.47 -0.62
C LEU A 52 -7.61 5.75 0.06
N SER A 53 -6.96 6.35 1.05
CA SER A 53 -5.88 5.71 1.80
C SER A 53 -6.38 4.51 2.60
N VAL A 54 -7.53 4.62 3.27
CA VAL A 54 -8.12 3.50 4.01
C VAL A 54 -8.59 2.40 3.05
N VAL A 55 -9.20 2.77 1.92
CA VAL A 55 -9.63 1.84 0.89
C VAL A 55 -8.44 1.09 0.30
N SER A 56 -7.37 1.79 -0.08
CA SER A 56 -6.17 1.16 -0.64
C SER A 56 -5.43 0.28 0.38
N ALA A 57 -5.42 0.68 1.64
CA ALA A 57 -4.74 -0.04 2.72
C ALA A 57 -5.47 -1.30 3.16
N ALA A 58 -6.81 -1.29 3.20
CA ALA A 58 -7.60 -2.35 3.82
C ALA A 58 -8.72 -2.89 2.91
N ALA A 59 -9.67 -2.04 2.52
CA ALA A 59 -10.89 -2.51 1.86
C ALA A 59 -10.63 -3.15 0.48
N ALA A 60 -9.83 -2.50 -0.36
CA ALA A 60 -9.51 -2.99 -1.70
C ALA A 60 -8.67 -4.29 -1.66
N PRO A 61 -7.64 -4.43 -0.81
CA PRO A 61 -6.97 -5.73 -0.63
C PRO A 61 -7.90 -6.86 -0.18
N ILE A 62 -8.86 -6.60 0.71
CA ILE A 62 -9.86 -7.59 1.13
C ILE A 62 -10.77 -7.96 -0.05
N LEU A 63 -11.24 -6.98 -0.82
CA LEU A 63 -12.04 -7.22 -2.01
C LEU A 63 -11.28 -8.06 -3.06
N ILE A 64 -10.01 -7.75 -3.31
CA ILE A 64 -9.18 -8.50 -4.27
C ILE A 64 -8.99 -9.95 -3.80
N ARG A 65 -8.76 -10.16 -2.49
CA ARG A 65 -8.67 -11.50 -1.88
C ARG A 65 -9.95 -12.30 -2.04
N THR A 66 -11.09 -11.70 -1.72
CA THR A 66 -12.41 -12.35 -1.79
C THR A 66 -12.82 -12.66 -3.22
N LEU A 67 -12.61 -11.73 -4.16
CA LEU A 67 -12.85 -11.95 -5.59
C LEU A 67 -11.94 -13.06 -6.15
N PHE A 68 -10.67 -13.10 -5.75
CA PHE A 68 -9.77 -14.17 -6.16
C PHE A 68 -10.21 -15.53 -5.62
N ALA A 69 -10.58 -15.60 -4.34
CA ALA A 69 -11.11 -16.82 -3.73
C ALA A 69 -12.39 -17.30 -4.43
N HIS A 70 -13.31 -16.38 -4.73
CA HIS A 70 -14.55 -16.70 -5.44
C HIS A 70 -14.27 -17.25 -6.85
N ARG A 71 -13.41 -16.59 -7.62
CA ARG A 71 -13.02 -17.05 -8.97
C ARG A 71 -12.32 -18.41 -8.97
N MET A 72 -11.60 -18.75 -7.91
CA MET A 72 -10.84 -20.00 -7.80
C MET A 72 -11.60 -21.10 -7.04
N ARG A 73 -12.81 -20.83 -6.51
CA ARG A 73 -13.59 -21.76 -5.67
C ARG A 73 -13.83 -23.12 -6.33
N HIS A 74 -14.07 -23.13 -7.63
CA HIS A 74 -14.37 -24.36 -8.38
C HIS A 74 -13.12 -24.99 -9.02
N ARG A 75 -11.93 -24.41 -8.83
CA ARG A 75 -10.68 -24.97 -9.34
C ARG A 75 -10.00 -25.78 -8.25
N HIS A 76 -9.63 -27.02 -8.57
CA HIS A 76 -8.91 -27.89 -7.63
C HIS A 76 -7.49 -27.38 -7.33
N HIS A 77 -6.86 -26.69 -8.30
CA HIS A 77 -5.54 -26.09 -8.18
C HIS A 77 -5.48 -24.74 -8.85
N VAL A 78 -4.69 -23.84 -8.25
CA VAL A 78 -4.37 -22.53 -8.82
C VAL A 78 -2.96 -22.59 -9.39
N SER A 79 -2.77 -22.13 -10.62
CA SER A 79 -1.43 -22.08 -11.22
C SER A 79 -0.56 -21.02 -10.54
N GLU A 80 0.73 -21.29 -10.42
CA GLU A 80 1.69 -20.34 -9.85
C GLU A 80 1.65 -18.97 -10.54
N ALA A 81 1.45 -18.93 -11.86
CA ALA A 81 1.33 -17.69 -12.62
C ALA A 81 0.11 -16.85 -12.21
N ALA A 82 -1.05 -17.48 -11.99
CA ALA A 82 -2.26 -16.80 -11.55
C ALA A 82 -2.10 -16.26 -10.12
N PHE A 83 -1.49 -17.05 -9.24
CA PHE A 83 -1.17 -16.63 -7.87
C PHE A 83 -0.22 -15.43 -7.83
N LEU A 84 0.85 -15.46 -8.65
CA LEU A 84 1.80 -14.35 -8.77
C LEU A 84 1.13 -13.07 -9.28
N ARG A 85 0.24 -13.17 -10.26
CA ARG A 85 -0.52 -12.01 -10.76
C ARG A 85 -1.40 -11.41 -9.66
N PHE A 86 -2.07 -12.26 -8.89
CA PHE A 86 -2.86 -11.83 -7.73
C PHE A 86 -2.01 -11.12 -6.67
N GLN A 87 -0.85 -11.68 -6.28
CA GLN A 87 0.05 -11.04 -5.31
C GLN A 87 0.57 -9.69 -5.81
N ARG A 88 0.93 -9.58 -7.10
CA ARG A 88 1.36 -8.31 -7.71
C ARG A 88 0.24 -7.26 -7.71
N LEU A 89 -0.98 -7.66 -8.03
CA LEU A 89 -2.14 -6.75 -8.01
C LEU A 89 -2.41 -6.24 -6.60
N GLN A 90 -2.40 -7.14 -5.60
CA GLN A 90 -2.61 -6.76 -4.21
C GLN A 90 -1.52 -5.79 -3.73
N LEU A 91 -0.26 -6.04 -4.09
CA LEU A 91 0.86 -5.17 -3.76
C LEU A 91 0.73 -3.79 -4.42
N LEU A 92 0.34 -3.73 -5.69
CA LEU A 92 0.14 -2.47 -6.41
C LEU A 92 -0.92 -1.60 -5.74
N VAL A 93 -2.04 -2.19 -5.33
CA VAL A 93 -3.13 -1.47 -4.68
C VAL A 93 -2.72 -0.94 -3.31
N VAL A 94 -2.07 -1.76 -2.49
CA VAL A 94 -1.55 -1.35 -1.18
C VAL A 94 -0.56 -0.19 -1.31
N MET A 95 0.32 -0.25 -2.33
CA MET A 95 1.32 0.78 -2.58
C MET A 95 0.73 2.14 -2.94
N ALA A 96 -0.55 2.25 -3.32
CA ALA A 96 -1.19 3.56 -3.47
C ALA A 96 -1.22 4.35 -2.14
N THR A 97 -1.29 3.66 -0.99
CA THR A 97 -1.44 4.30 0.33
C THR A 97 -0.26 5.22 0.69
N PRO A 98 1.02 4.81 0.60
CA PRO A 98 2.15 5.73 0.80
C PRO A 98 2.14 6.97 -0.10
N TYR A 99 1.70 6.86 -1.36
CA TYR A 99 1.61 8.01 -2.27
C TYR A 99 0.45 8.95 -1.89
N LEU A 100 -0.68 8.40 -1.44
CA LEU A 100 -1.79 9.20 -0.92
C LEU A 100 -1.40 9.93 0.38
N ALA A 101 -0.64 9.27 1.27
CA ALA A 101 -0.09 9.89 2.46
C ALA A 101 0.91 11.00 2.12
N LEU A 102 1.78 10.79 1.12
CA LEU A 102 2.67 11.83 0.60
C LEU A 102 1.88 13.02 0.04
N ALA A 103 0.85 12.77 -0.77
CA ALA A 103 -0.01 13.83 -1.32
C ALA A 103 -0.72 14.62 -0.21
N ALA A 104 -1.28 13.93 0.79
CA ALA A 104 -1.89 14.54 1.96
C ALA A 104 -0.89 15.40 2.74
N TYR A 105 0.34 14.91 2.89
CA TYR A 105 1.41 15.65 3.55
C TYR A 105 1.80 16.91 2.77
N ILE A 106 1.99 16.82 1.45
CA ILE A 106 2.31 17.96 0.56
C ILE A 106 1.22 19.03 0.63
N LEU A 107 -0.04 18.63 0.50
CA LEU A 107 -1.20 19.53 0.51
C LEU A 107 -1.54 20.11 1.89
N ALA A 108 -0.81 19.68 2.92
CA ALA A 108 -1.01 20.11 4.30
C ALA A 108 -2.47 20.00 4.75
N VAL A 109 -3.06 18.83 4.51
CA VAL A 109 -4.44 18.55 4.94
C VAL A 109 -4.57 18.69 6.47
N PRO A 110 -5.78 18.93 7.01
CA PRO A 110 -5.99 19.04 8.45
C PRO A 110 -5.44 17.83 9.22
N ARG A 111 -4.94 18.10 10.44
CA ARG A 111 -4.22 17.12 11.27
C ARG A 111 -4.94 15.79 11.44
N PHE A 112 -6.26 15.81 11.57
CA PHE A 112 -7.08 14.61 11.67
C PHE A 112 -6.91 13.68 10.47
N TYR A 113 -7.09 14.21 9.25
CA TYR A 113 -6.94 13.45 8.01
C TYR A 113 -5.49 13.04 7.76
N LEU A 114 -4.53 13.88 8.12
CA LEU A 114 -3.11 13.55 8.00
C LEU A 114 -2.71 12.39 8.93
N ALA A 115 -3.16 12.40 10.19
CA ALA A 115 -2.92 11.30 11.13
C ALA A 115 -3.58 10.01 10.64
N GLY A 116 -4.83 10.09 10.17
CA GLY A 116 -5.57 8.96 9.63
C GLY A 116 -4.91 8.33 8.39
N THR A 117 -4.48 9.16 7.42
CA THR A 117 -3.73 8.69 6.25
C THR A 117 -2.38 8.09 6.62
N GLY A 118 -1.68 8.67 7.60
CA GLY A 118 -0.44 8.12 8.16
C GLY A 118 -0.64 6.75 8.80
N LEU A 119 -1.70 6.56 9.60
CA LEU A 119 -2.04 5.26 10.17
C LEU A 119 -2.39 4.23 9.10
N ALA A 120 -3.17 4.63 8.09
CA ALA A 120 -3.48 3.75 6.95
C ALA A 120 -2.22 3.32 6.21
N MET A 121 -1.27 4.24 5.99
CA MET A 121 0.03 3.93 5.40
C MET A 121 0.80 2.92 6.26
N LEU A 122 0.94 3.15 7.56
CA LEU A 122 1.64 2.23 8.46
C LEU A 122 0.99 0.84 8.47
N TYR A 123 -0.34 0.78 8.53
CA TYR A 123 -1.09 -0.47 8.44
C TYR A 123 -0.80 -1.19 7.11
N ALA A 124 -0.87 -0.46 5.99
CA ALA A 124 -0.61 -1.00 4.65
C ALA A 124 0.81 -1.59 4.57
N LEU A 125 1.82 -0.86 5.05
CA LEU A 125 3.21 -1.29 5.01
C LEU A 125 3.47 -2.49 5.90
N TYR A 126 2.95 -2.48 7.12
CA TYR A 126 3.14 -3.56 8.09
C TYR A 126 2.41 -4.84 7.68
N TYR A 127 1.09 -4.75 7.46
CA TYR A 127 0.25 -5.92 7.22
C TYR A 127 0.52 -6.54 5.84
N HIS A 128 0.84 -5.72 4.83
CA HIS A 128 1.04 -6.21 3.48
C HIS A 128 2.48 -6.52 3.10
N PHE A 129 3.44 -6.40 4.02
CA PHE A 129 4.83 -6.74 3.75
C PHE A 129 4.97 -8.21 3.26
N PRO A 130 5.65 -8.46 2.12
CA PRO A 130 5.76 -9.80 1.55
C PRO A 130 6.79 -10.65 2.33
N THR A 131 6.35 -11.24 3.43
CA THR A 131 7.15 -12.24 4.18
C THR A 131 7.02 -13.63 3.57
N ALA A 132 8.06 -14.45 3.73
CA ALA A 132 8.05 -15.85 3.29
C ALA A 132 6.91 -16.64 3.95
N ARG A 133 6.68 -16.43 5.26
CA ARG A 133 5.59 -17.09 6.00
C ARG A 133 4.22 -16.78 5.40
N ARG A 134 3.95 -15.51 5.07
CA ARG A 134 2.69 -15.08 4.46
C ARG A 134 2.49 -15.67 3.06
N LEU A 135 3.52 -15.67 2.23
CA LEU A 135 3.43 -16.23 0.88
C LEU A 135 3.20 -17.75 0.90
N VAL A 136 3.81 -18.47 1.84
CA VAL A 136 3.56 -19.91 2.04
C VAL A 136 2.14 -20.15 2.53
N PHE A 137 1.67 -19.37 3.50
CA PHE A 137 0.30 -19.46 4.01
C PHE A 137 -0.73 -19.23 2.91
N ASP A 138 -0.56 -18.16 2.12
CA ASP A 138 -1.44 -17.83 1.00
C ASP A 138 -1.43 -18.95 -0.08
N ARG A 139 -0.25 -19.53 -0.41
CA ARG A 139 -0.17 -20.67 -1.34
C ARG A 139 -0.96 -21.89 -0.84
N ARG A 140 -0.92 -22.18 0.46
CA ARG A 140 -1.70 -23.29 1.05
C ARG A 140 -3.19 -23.04 0.98
N ILE A 141 -3.64 -21.83 1.34
CA ILE A 141 -5.06 -21.44 1.28
C ILE A 141 -5.61 -21.61 -0.15
N PHE A 142 -4.86 -21.15 -1.14
CA PHE A 142 -5.29 -21.19 -2.54
C PHE A 142 -4.90 -22.47 -3.29
N ARG A 143 -4.35 -23.48 -2.61
CA ARG A 143 -3.96 -24.78 -3.19
C ARG A 143 -3.11 -24.62 -4.47
N VAL A 144 -2.11 -23.74 -4.40
CA VAL A 144 -1.24 -23.43 -5.54
C VAL A 144 -0.33 -24.63 -5.84
N ARG A 145 -0.29 -25.08 -7.09
CA ARG A 145 0.65 -26.08 -7.61
C ARG A 145 1.53 -25.45 -8.68
#